data_AF-A0A7H1BAR2-F1
#
_entry.id   AF-A0A7H1BAR2-F1
#
_cell.length_a   1.000
_cell.length_b   1.000
_cell.length_c   1.000
_cell.angle_alpha   90.00
_cell.angle_beta   90.00
_cell.angle_gamma   90.00
#
_symmetry.space_group_name_H-M   'P 1'
#
loop_
_entity.id
_entity.type
_entity.pdbx_description
1 polymer ?
#
loop_
_entity_poly.entity_id
_entity_poly.type
_entity_poly.pdbx_seq_one_letter_code
_entity_poly.pdbx_strand_id
1 'polypeptide(L)'
;MVDEAELLAEIHRLRVQVPQVTGALAASVDGLVLAHDTPGVEAEGVAALTAAALGVALRLSDATGQGGFRELLVRGEGGYVATYAAGESAVLTLLAGDRVNVGRLHLEGRRAGARIGELVVAAAPAAAPPKEPARARSRARTRTAGSGLPLRAPHTPTDTA
;
A
#
# COMPACT_ATOMS: atom_id res chain seq x y z
N MET A 1 -0.65 -17.07 15.07
CA MET A 1 0.42 -16.21 15.64
C MET A 1 1.52 -16.16 14.60
N VAL A 2 2.09 -14.98 14.35
CA VAL A 2 3.16 -14.84 13.34
C VAL A 2 4.35 -15.66 13.80
N ASP A 3 4.84 -16.56 12.95
CA ASP A 3 6.03 -17.35 13.27
C ASP A 3 7.27 -16.49 13.04
N GLU A 4 7.79 -15.92 14.14
CA GLU A 4 9.00 -15.10 14.14
C GLU A 4 10.20 -15.84 13.52
N ALA A 5 10.29 -17.17 13.71
CA ALA A 5 11.40 -17.95 13.18
C ALA A 5 11.36 -18.03 11.65
N GLU A 6 10.18 -18.15 11.05
CA GLU A 6 10.01 -18.14 9.59
C GLU A 6 10.35 -16.76 8.99
N LEU A 7 9.97 -15.68 9.67
CA LEU A 7 10.33 -14.31 9.27
C LEU A 7 11.85 -14.10 9.33
N LEU A 8 12.50 -14.51 10.42
CA LEU A 8 13.96 -14.44 10.57
C LEU A 8 14.68 -15.29 9.52
N ALA A 9 14.15 -16.47 9.19
CA ALA A 9 14.70 -17.32 8.13
C ALA A 9 14.66 -16.62 6.77
N GLU A 10 13.57 -15.94 6.42
CA GLU A 10 13.47 -15.17 5.18
C GLU A 10 14.43 -13.96 5.17
N ILE A 11 14.56 -13.26 6.29
CA ILE A 11 15.53 -12.17 6.48
C ILE A 11 16.95 -12.69 6.22
N HIS A 12 17.36 -13.77 6.89
CA HIS A 12 18.69 -14.35 6.70
C HIS A 12 18.92 -14.79 5.25
N ARG A 13 17.93 -15.41 4.62
CA ARG A 13 18.01 -15.80 3.21
C ARG A 13 18.22 -14.59 2.30
N LEU A 14 17.52 -13.47 2.54
CA LEU A 14 17.76 -12.23 1.78
C LEU A 14 19.18 -11.69 1.99
N ARG A 15 19.70 -11.69 3.22
CA ARG A 15 21.05 -11.21 3.52
C ARG A 15 22.14 -12.04 2.85
N VAL A 16 21.93 -13.35 2.69
CA VAL A 16 22.81 -14.21 1.87
C VAL A 16 22.77 -13.79 0.39
N GLN A 17 21.61 -13.41 -0.13
CA GLN A 17 21.48 -12.94 -1.51
C GLN A 17 22.00 -11.52 -1.72
N VAL A 18 22.06 -10.67 -0.69
CA VAL A 18 22.58 -9.30 -0.77
C VAL A 18 23.52 -9.05 0.41
N PRO A 19 24.80 -9.47 0.33
CA PRO A 19 25.74 -9.38 1.45
C PRO A 19 26.00 -7.95 1.97
N GLN A 20 25.72 -6.92 1.17
CA GLN A 20 25.84 -5.52 1.55
C GLN A 20 24.65 -5.02 2.40
N VAL A 21 23.62 -5.84 2.63
CA VAL A 21 22.55 -5.57 3.60
C VAL A 21 23.12 -5.79 5.01
N THR A 22 23.26 -4.69 5.75
CA THR A 22 23.85 -4.65 7.08
C THR A 22 22.82 -4.88 8.18
N GLY A 23 21.54 -4.65 7.89
CA GLY A 23 20.44 -4.98 8.78
C GLY A 23 19.11 -5.09 8.05
N ALA A 24 18.16 -5.82 8.64
CA ALA A 24 16.83 -6.02 8.09
C ALA A 24 15.79 -6.15 9.22
N LEU A 25 14.61 -5.58 8.99
CA LEU A 25 13.53 -5.49 9.95
C LEU A 25 12.20 -5.75 9.25
N ALA A 26 11.43 -6.72 9.73
CA ALA A 26 10.02 -6.85 9.43
C ALA A 26 9.22 -6.19 10.55
N ALA A 27 8.31 -5.28 10.19
CA ALA A 27 7.47 -4.57 11.14
C ALA A 27 6.02 -4.48 10.64
N SER A 28 5.07 -4.31 11.55
CA SER A 28 3.72 -3.93 11.18
C SER A 28 3.69 -2.50 10.61
N VAL A 29 2.62 -2.17 9.87
CA VAL A 29 2.39 -0.80 9.38
C VAL A 29 2.23 0.23 10.50
N ASP A 30 1.92 -0.22 11.73
CA ASP A 30 1.80 0.61 12.92
C ASP A 30 3.15 0.79 13.67
N GLY A 31 4.22 0.17 13.19
CA GLY A 31 5.57 0.30 13.76
C GLY A 31 5.91 -0.70 14.87
N LEU A 32 5.20 -1.83 14.94
CA LEU A 32 5.54 -2.92 15.86
C LEU A 32 6.53 -3.88 15.18
N VAL A 33 7.63 -4.21 15.87
CA VAL A 33 8.62 -5.18 15.37
C VAL A 33 7.98 -6.58 15.31
N LEU A 34 8.10 -7.25 14.16
CA LEU A 34 7.67 -8.63 13.96
C LEU A 34 8.85 -9.60 14.00
N ALA A 35 9.97 -9.21 13.39
CA ALA A 35 11.24 -9.93 13.39
C ALA A 35 12.35 -8.99 12.92
N HIS A 36 13.58 -9.16 13.42
CA HIS A 36 14.68 -8.30 12.99
C HIS A 36 16.05 -8.96 13.12
N ASP A 37 16.96 -8.51 12.28
CA ASP A 37 18.40 -8.77 12.33
C ASP A 37 19.09 -7.44 12.01
N THR A 38 19.23 -6.60 13.04
CA THR A 38 19.68 -5.19 12.93
C THR A 38 20.85 -4.92 13.89
N PRO A 39 22.04 -5.46 13.63
CA PRO A 39 23.18 -5.30 14.51
C PRO A 39 23.56 -3.82 14.67
N GLY A 40 23.66 -3.36 15.93
CA GLY A 40 24.06 -1.99 16.26
C GLY A 40 22.99 -0.92 16.04
N VAL A 41 21.74 -1.31 15.82
CA VAL A 41 20.60 -0.40 15.60
C VAL A 41 19.42 -0.82 16.47
N GLU A 42 18.76 0.15 17.11
CA GLU A 42 17.54 -0.07 17.88
C GLU A 42 16.36 -0.37 16.94
N ALA A 43 15.82 -1.59 17.01
CA ALA A 43 14.81 -2.08 16.06
C ALA A 43 13.48 -1.34 16.22
N GLU A 44 13.06 -1.08 17.46
CA GLU A 44 11.83 -0.40 17.81
C GLU A 44 11.81 1.03 17.26
N GLY A 45 12.89 1.79 17.47
CA GLY A 45 13.08 3.11 16.88
C GLY A 45 13.00 3.11 15.35
N VAL A 46 13.64 2.15 14.68
CA VAL A 46 13.56 2.02 13.21
C VAL A 46 12.15 1.63 12.76
N ALA A 47 11.44 0.77 13.48
CA ALA A 47 10.07 0.39 13.16
C ALA A 47 9.12 1.59 13.24
N ALA A 48 9.21 2.38 14.30
CA ALA A 48 8.41 3.59 14.49
C ALA A 48 8.70 4.64 13.39
N LEU A 49 9.97 4.89 13.08
CA LEU A 49 10.35 5.79 11.99
C LEU A 49 9.89 5.28 10.62
N THR A 50 9.97 3.97 10.39
CA THR A 50 9.46 3.34 9.16
C THR A 50 7.96 3.56 9.02
N ALA A 51 7.17 3.34 10.08
CA ALA A 51 5.73 3.56 10.06
C ALA A 51 5.36 5.03 9.78
N ALA A 52 6.08 5.97 10.41
CA ALA A 52 5.92 7.39 10.14
C ALA A 52 6.24 7.75 8.67
N ALA A 53 7.37 7.24 8.15
CA ALA A 53 7.78 7.45 6.76
C ALA A 53 6.80 6.82 5.76
N LEU A 54 6.26 5.63 6.06
CA LEU A 54 5.22 4.98 5.27
C LEU A 54 3.96 5.84 5.18
N GLY A 55 3.51 6.40 6.30
CA GLY A 55 2.36 7.30 6.32
C GLY A 55 2.56 8.58 5.48
N VAL A 56 3.79 9.11 5.43
CA VAL A 56 4.15 10.21 4.53
C VAL A 56 4.17 9.75 3.07
N ALA A 57 4.79 8.61 2.78
CA ALA A 57 4.92 8.06 1.43
C ALA A 57 3.55 7.73 0.81
N LEU A 58 2.63 7.15 1.58
CA LEU A 58 1.25 6.87 1.14
C LEU A 58 0.53 8.17 0.75
N ARG A 59 0.53 9.18 1.63
CA ARG A 59 -0.08 10.48 1.34
C ARG A 59 0.53 11.18 0.14
N LEU A 60 1.86 11.09 -0.02
CA LEU A 60 2.56 11.66 -1.16
C LEU A 60 2.15 10.95 -2.46
N SER A 61 2.10 9.62 -2.44
CA SER A 61 1.68 8.81 -3.59
C SER A 61 0.25 9.15 -4.02
N ASP A 62 -0.66 9.27 -3.05
CA ASP A 62 -2.05 9.67 -3.30
C ASP A 62 -2.13 11.08 -3.88
N ALA A 63 -1.44 12.05 -3.26
CA ALA A 63 -1.44 13.45 -3.69
C ALA A 63 -0.84 13.64 -5.10
N THR A 64 0.06 12.76 -5.53
CA THR A 64 0.73 12.81 -6.83
C THR A 64 0.14 11.84 -7.86
N GLY A 65 -0.88 11.07 -7.49
CA GLY A 65 -1.55 10.12 -8.39
C GLY A 65 -0.70 8.91 -8.79
N GLN A 66 0.30 8.53 -7.99
CA GLN A 66 1.22 7.41 -8.30
C GLN A 66 0.69 6.04 -7.86
N GLY A 67 -0.51 5.99 -7.27
CA GLY A 67 -1.17 4.75 -6.85
C GLY A 67 -0.67 4.23 -5.49
N GLY A 68 -0.77 2.92 -5.28
CA GLY A 68 -0.42 2.30 -4.00
C GLY A 68 1.09 2.29 -3.71
N PHE A 69 1.45 2.37 -2.43
CA PHE A 69 2.84 2.25 -1.99
C PHE A 69 3.46 0.92 -2.41
N ARG A 70 4.69 0.98 -2.93
CA ARG A 70 5.46 -0.21 -3.33
C ARG A 70 6.75 -0.29 -2.52
N GLU A 71 7.49 0.80 -2.50
CA GLU A 71 8.77 0.92 -1.83
C GLU A 71 9.15 2.39 -1.59
N LEU A 72 10.02 2.61 -0.60
CA LEU A 72 10.69 3.88 -0.30
C LEU A 72 12.20 3.62 -0.24
N LEU A 73 12.99 4.49 -0.84
CA LEU A 73 14.46 4.45 -0.74
C LEU A 73 14.98 5.78 -0.23
N VAL A 74 15.74 5.74 0.85
CA VAL A 74 16.49 6.87 1.40
C VAL A 74 17.98 6.60 1.19
N ARG A 75 18.68 7.52 0.53
CA ARG A 75 20.15 7.47 0.41
C ARG A 75 20.76 8.52 1.33
N GLY A 76 21.63 8.08 2.23
CA GLY A 76 22.48 8.94 3.05
C GLY A 76 23.95 8.76 2.69
N GLU A 77 24.82 9.50 3.36
CA GLU A 77 26.28 9.40 3.17
C GLU A 77 26.81 8.00 3.48
N GLY A 78 26.26 7.33 4.50
CA GLY A 78 26.68 6.00 4.93
C GLY A 78 26.04 4.82 4.19
N GLY A 79 25.08 5.07 3.30
CA GLY A 79 24.37 4.00 2.60
C GLY A 79 22.90 4.26 2.35
N TYR A 80 22.10 3.21 2.45
CA TYR A 80 20.70 3.20 2.05
C TYR A 80 19.81 2.62 3.15
N VAL A 81 18.61 3.20 3.27
CA VAL A 81 17.47 2.60 3.97
C VAL A 81 16.39 2.36 2.92
N ALA A 82 15.96 1.12 2.75
CA ALA A 82 14.97 0.74 1.76
C ALA A 82 13.79 0.03 2.44
N THR A 83 12.60 0.56 2.31
CA THR A 83 11.37 -0.04 2.86
C THR A 83 10.52 -0.58 1.72
N TYR A 84 10.06 -1.82 1.81
CA TYR A 84 9.24 -2.50 0.83
C TYR A 84 7.91 -2.91 1.46
N ALA A 85 6.82 -2.79 0.70
CA ALA A 85 5.53 -3.33 1.13
C ALA A 85 5.61 -4.85 1.33
N ALA A 86 5.03 -5.34 2.44
CA ALA A 86 4.94 -6.77 2.75
C ALA A 86 3.49 -7.13 3.08
N GLY A 87 2.65 -7.20 2.04
CA GLY A 87 1.20 -7.33 2.20
C GLY A 87 0.55 -6.03 2.67
N GLU A 88 -0.63 -6.14 3.28
CA GLU A 88 -1.42 -4.99 3.75
C GLU A 88 -1.06 -4.53 5.17
N SER A 89 -0.50 -5.43 5.99
CA SER A 89 -0.31 -5.21 7.43
C SER A 89 1.14 -5.14 7.87
N ALA A 90 2.10 -5.36 6.96
CA ALA A 90 3.52 -5.34 7.29
C ALA A 90 4.39 -4.65 6.22
N VAL A 91 5.62 -4.33 6.63
CA VAL A 91 6.68 -3.77 5.81
C VAL A 91 8.02 -4.42 6.12
N LEU A 92 8.88 -4.52 5.11
CA LEU A 92 10.27 -4.93 5.24
C LEU A 92 11.18 -3.71 5.06
N THR A 93 11.95 -3.36 6.08
CA THR A 93 12.99 -2.31 6.01
C THR A 93 14.38 -2.94 5.99
N LEU A 94 15.20 -2.51 5.04
CA LEU A 94 16.58 -2.96 4.84
C LEU A 94 17.54 -1.78 5.04
N LEU A 95 18.62 -2.03 5.77
CA LEU A 95 19.78 -1.16 5.90
C LEU A 95 20.88 -1.74 5.01
N ALA A 96 21.49 -0.91 4.17
CA ALA A 96 22.54 -1.36 3.26
C ALA A 96 23.67 -0.34 3.15
N GLY A 97 24.89 -0.82 2.93
CA GLY A 97 26.06 0.04 2.75
C GLY A 97 26.01 0.87 1.45
N ASP A 98 26.84 1.91 1.39
CA ASP A 98 27.02 2.84 0.27
C ASP A 98 27.31 2.18 -1.10
N ARG A 99 27.98 1.02 -1.09
CA ARG A 99 28.38 0.23 -2.27
C ARG A 99 27.38 -0.86 -2.67
N VAL A 100 26.18 -0.90 -2.06
CA VAL A 100 25.16 -1.88 -2.44
C VAL A 100 24.75 -1.71 -3.90
N ASN A 101 24.56 -2.83 -4.62
CA ASN A 101 23.90 -2.79 -5.91
C ASN A 101 22.40 -2.53 -5.69
N VAL A 102 21.95 -1.30 -5.93
CA VAL A 102 20.57 -0.86 -5.70
C VAL A 102 19.56 -1.68 -6.51
N GLY A 103 19.88 -2.04 -7.75
CA GLY A 103 19.02 -2.91 -8.57
C GLY A 103 18.80 -4.28 -7.93
N ARG A 104 19.87 -4.90 -7.41
CA ARG A 104 19.80 -6.17 -6.67
C ARG A 104 19.08 -6.02 -5.34
N LEU A 105 19.28 -4.89 -4.63
CA LEU A 105 18.57 -4.57 -3.40
C LEU A 105 17.05 -4.54 -3.62
N HIS A 106 16.58 -3.86 -4.68
CA HIS A 106 15.16 -3.85 -5.02
C HIS A 106 14.65 -5.22 -5.46
N LEU A 107 15.41 -5.96 -6.26
CA LEU A 107 15.02 -7.29 -6.72
C LEU A 107 14.77 -8.24 -5.53
N GLU A 108 15.74 -8.35 -4.63
CA GLU A 108 15.63 -9.24 -3.48
C GLU A 108 14.69 -8.67 -2.41
N GLY A 109 14.71 -7.36 -2.18
CA GLY A 109 13.82 -6.69 -1.21
C GLY A 109 12.35 -6.86 -1.55
N ARG A 110 11.95 -6.68 -2.81
CA ARG A 110 10.57 -6.94 -3.26
C ARG A 110 10.18 -8.41 -3.12
N ARG A 111 11.09 -9.33 -3.44
CA ARG A 111 10.87 -10.78 -3.32
C ARG A 111 10.68 -11.20 -1.87
N ALA A 112 11.53 -10.71 -0.98
CA ALA A 112 11.42 -10.99 0.45
C ALA A 112 10.21 -10.32 1.09
N GLY A 113 9.90 -9.08 0.72
CA GLY A 113 8.70 -8.38 1.16
C GLY A 113 7.43 -9.15 0.81
N ALA A 114 7.32 -9.66 -0.43
CA ALA A 114 6.19 -10.50 -0.83
C ALA A 114 6.06 -11.76 0.05
N ARG A 115 7.17 -12.48 0.29
CA ARG A 115 7.15 -13.68 1.14
C ARG A 115 6.84 -13.38 2.61
N ILE A 116 7.40 -12.30 3.16
CA ILE A 116 7.05 -11.85 4.51
C ILE A 116 5.56 -11.54 4.60
N GLY A 117 4.99 -10.88 3.59
CA GLY A 117 3.55 -10.63 3.52
C GLY A 117 2.71 -11.92 3.58
N GLU A 118 3.12 -12.96 2.85
CA GLU A 118 2.48 -14.29 2.89
C GLU A 118 2.54 -14.90 4.30
N LEU A 119 3.70 -14.84 4.96
CA LEU A 119 3.91 -15.37 6.32
C LEU A 119 3.07 -14.62 7.36
N VAL A 120 2.95 -13.30 7.24
CA VAL A 120 2.12 -12.49 8.16
C VAL A 120 0.62 -12.79 7.95
N VAL A 121 0.16 -12.98 6.71
CA VAL A 121 -1.24 -13.32 6.42
C VAL A 121 -1.60 -14.72 6.91
N ALA A 122 -0.74 -15.72 6.69
CA ALA A 122 -0.95 -17.09 7.14
C ALA A 122 -1.15 -17.21 8.66
N ALA A 123 -0.60 -16.25 9.41
CA ALA A 123 -0.68 -16.18 10.85
C ALA A 123 -1.92 -15.45 11.40
N ALA A 124 -2.61 -14.67 10.57
CA ALA A 124 -3.85 -13.98 10.92
C ALA A 124 -5.03 -14.97 10.82
N PRO A 125 -5.97 -15.00 11.79
CA PRO A 125 -7.19 -15.78 11.62
C PRO A 125 -7.91 -15.27 10.37
N ALA A 126 -8.32 -16.19 9.48
CA ALA A 126 -8.94 -15.91 8.20
C ALA A 126 -9.94 -14.75 8.33
N ALA A 127 -9.54 -13.57 7.84
CA ALA A 127 -10.39 -12.40 7.85
C ALA A 127 -11.63 -12.72 7.01
N ALA A 128 -12.81 -12.40 7.55
CA ALA A 128 -14.08 -12.57 6.87
C ALA A 128 -14.03 -11.90 5.48
N PRO A 129 -14.71 -12.48 4.46
CA PRO A 129 -14.60 -12.02 3.08
C PRO A 129 -14.91 -10.51 2.96
N PRO A 130 -14.28 -9.81 2.00
CA PRO A 130 -14.49 -8.38 1.82
C PRO A 130 -15.99 -8.12 1.64
N LYS A 131 -16.56 -7.25 2.48
CA LYS A 131 -17.92 -6.75 2.24
C LYS A 131 -17.89 -6.00 0.92
N GLU A 132 -18.55 -6.59 -0.07
CA GLU A 132 -18.75 -6.04 -1.41
C GLU A 132 -19.12 -4.54 -1.30
N PRO A 133 -18.43 -3.63 -2.00
CA PRO A 133 -18.71 -2.21 -1.85
C PRO A 133 -20.16 -1.97 -2.26
N ALA A 134 -20.95 -1.45 -1.32
CA ALA A 134 -22.32 -1.05 -1.55
C ALA A 134 -22.34 -0.05 -2.72
N ARG A 135 -22.64 -0.56 -3.92
CA ARG A 135 -22.91 0.27 -5.09
C ARG A 135 -23.97 1.27 -4.68
N ALA A 136 -23.56 2.53 -4.59
CA ALA A 136 -24.42 3.68 -4.40
C ALA A 136 -25.57 3.59 -5.41
N ARG A 137 -26.75 3.19 -4.94
CA ARG A 137 -28.00 3.32 -5.69
C ARG A 137 -28.37 4.80 -5.70
N SER A 138 -27.64 5.59 -6.49
CA SER A 138 -28.01 6.95 -6.84
C SER A 138 -27.94 7.11 -8.35
N ARG A 139 -29.04 6.70 -9.00
CA ARG A 139 -29.44 7.26 -10.30
C ARG A 139 -30.95 7.46 -10.30
N ALA A 140 -31.32 8.67 -9.87
CA ALA A 140 -32.37 9.50 -10.43
C ALA A 140 -33.64 8.80 -10.94
N ARG A 141 -34.65 8.70 -10.07
CA ARG A 141 -36.06 8.57 -10.47
C ARG A 141 -36.88 9.68 -9.83
N THR A 142 -36.79 10.87 -10.42
CA THR A 142 -37.86 11.88 -10.37
C THR A 142 -37.65 12.84 -11.54
N ARG A 143 -38.03 12.40 -12.74
CA ARG A 143 -38.39 13.34 -13.81
C ARG A 143 -39.86 13.67 -13.61
N THR A 144 -40.06 14.93 -13.27
CA THR A 144 -41.30 15.66 -13.06
C THR A 144 -42.31 15.40 -14.18
N ALA A 145 -43.57 15.24 -13.77
CA ALA A 145 -44.73 15.10 -14.64
C ALA A 145 -44.78 16.25 -15.66
N GLY A 146 -44.70 15.92 -16.94
CA GLY A 146 -45.11 16.82 -18.02
C GLY A 146 -46.62 16.96 -17.96
N SER A 147 -47.07 18.14 -17.57
CA SER A 147 -48.45 18.60 -17.70
C SER A 147 -48.87 18.53 -19.16
N GLY A 148 -49.79 17.61 -19.48
CA GLY A 148 -50.51 17.66 -20.75
C GLY A 148 -51.37 18.92 -20.82
N LEU A 149 -51.24 19.65 -21.93
CA LEU A 149 -52.20 20.68 -22.34
C LEU A 149 -52.89 20.17 -23.62
N PRO A 150 -54.22 20.35 -23.75
CA PRO A 150 -55.01 19.65 -24.75
C PRO A 150 -54.84 20.24 -26.16
N LEU A 151 -54.95 19.35 -27.15
CA LEU A 151 -55.12 19.65 -28.57
C LEU A 151 -56.30 20.61 -28.78
N ARG A 152 -56.06 21.74 -29.47
CA ARG A 152 -57.11 22.61 -30.01
C ARG A 152 -57.06 22.56 -31.54
N ALA A 153 -58.19 22.19 -32.13
CA ALA A 153 -58.42 22.05 -33.56
C ALA A 153 -58.36 23.40 -34.32
N PRO A 154 -58.13 23.38 -35.65
CA PRO A 154 -58.02 24.59 -36.46
C PRO A 154 -59.37 25.27 -36.71
N HIS A 155 -59.38 26.60 -36.69
CA HIS A 155 -60.49 27.43 -37.14
C HIS A 155 -59.96 28.44 -38.19
N THR A 156 -60.43 28.32 -39.43
CA THR A 156 -60.57 29.42 -40.43
C THR A 156 -61.95 30.05 -40.23
N PRO A 157 -62.13 31.38 -40.28
CA PRO A 157 -62.37 32.11 -41.56
C PRO A 157 -61.77 33.57 -41.58
N THR A 158 -61.33 34.10 -42.72
CA THR A 158 -62.03 34.97 -43.71
C THR A 158 -62.17 36.46 -43.32
N ASP A 159 -61.38 37.29 -44.01
CA ASP A 159 -61.68 38.61 -44.63
C ASP A 159 -61.61 39.94 -43.86
N THR A 160 -61.57 41.01 -44.68
CA THR A 160 -61.49 42.49 -44.50
C THR A 160 -60.05 43.03 -44.58
N ALA A 161 -59.65 43.94 -45.50
CA ALA A 161 -60.36 44.82 -46.43
C ALA A 161 -59.52 45.06 -47.71
#